data_AF-A0A3R9MR21-F1
#
_entry.id   AF-A0A3R9MR21-F1
#
_cell.length_a   1.000
_cell.length_b   1.000
_cell.length_c   1.000
_cell.angle_alpha   90.00
_cell.angle_beta   90.00
_cell.angle_gamma   90.00
#
_symmetry.space_group_name_H-M   'P 1'
#
loop_
_entity.id
_entity.type
_entity.pdbx_description
1 polymer ?
#
loop_
_entity_poly.entity_id
_entity_poly.type
_entity_poly.pdbx_seq_one_letter_code
_entity_poly.pdbx_strand_id
1 'polypeptide(L)'
;MKHTILLLFACLALCTTGRATTLADSVRGQQKFVQLVTNDLCERLQAEQQRKPFTNISAADAKSLLVSLMQTSLLAHAEEMNALLTTGKGGNTRKVGEQLGTEVVTALVSQCPAGQQLMVGAVRDGLGSKLAVTEAEKPVLQVITRDICHRLDTENAKSPLAARPAAERKEAFSTAMQGSILANMEAVANFYGFKELQNNKTMEQAGQKIVLLMLDECPVYLLQFSLDEYLKGK
;
A
#
# COMPACT_ATOMS: atom_id res chain seq x y z
N MET A 1 32.42 -11.41 -51.97
CA MET A 1 33.20 -10.17 -51.74
C MET A 1 32.26 -8.97 -51.89
N LYS A 2 32.21 -8.13 -50.84
CA LYS A 2 31.85 -6.69 -50.81
C LYS A 2 30.43 -6.19 -51.15
N HIS A 3 30.00 -5.22 -50.30
CA HIS A 3 28.87 -4.26 -50.33
C HIS A 3 27.65 -4.74 -49.53
N THR A 4 27.47 -4.49 -48.23
CA THR A 4 27.61 -3.30 -47.37
C THR A 4 26.74 -2.09 -47.75
N ILE A 5 25.80 -1.79 -46.84
CA ILE A 5 25.15 -0.52 -46.45
C ILE A 5 23.90 -0.06 -47.25
N LEU A 6 22.85 0.23 -46.44
CA LEU A 6 21.90 1.35 -46.49
C LEU A 6 20.43 0.97 -46.72
N LEU A 7 19.68 0.87 -45.61
CA LEU A 7 18.40 1.57 -45.40
C LEU A 7 17.95 1.45 -43.93
N LEU A 8 18.62 2.22 -43.06
CA LEU A 8 17.97 2.86 -41.92
C LEU A 8 16.89 3.78 -42.50
N PHE A 9 15.61 3.58 -42.16
CA PHE A 9 14.57 4.62 -42.00
C PHE A 9 13.19 3.95 -41.84
N ALA A 10 12.87 3.46 -40.64
CA ALA A 10 11.49 3.16 -40.25
C ALA A 10 11.31 3.08 -38.71
N CYS A 11 11.96 3.95 -37.96
CA CYS A 11 11.60 4.20 -36.55
C CYS A 11 10.84 5.53 -36.45
N LEU A 12 9.68 5.60 -37.12
CA LEU A 12 8.73 6.68 -36.93
C LEU A 12 7.70 6.24 -35.89
N ALA A 13 8.04 6.58 -34.65
CA ALA A 13 7.15 7.22 -33.68
C ALA A 13 5.66 6.82 -33.75
N LEU A 14 5.33 5.68 -33.14
CA LEU A 14 4.11 5.58 -32.33
C LEU A 14 4.51 5.54 -30.85
N CYS A 15 5.09 6.66 -30.38
CA CYS A 15 4.94 7.01 -28.97
C CYS A 15 3.49 7.50 -28.80
N THR A 16 2.56 6.56 -28.67
CA THR A 16 1.30 6.86 -27.99
C THR A 16 1.67 7.20 -26.56
N THR A 17 1.93 8.47 -26.30
CA THR A 17 1.86 9.00 -24.95
C THR A 17 0.42 8.77 -24.48
N GLY A 18 0.19 7.63 -23.82
CA GLY A 18 -0.96 7.48 -22.97
C GLY A 18 -0.87 8.62 -21.98
N ARG A 19 -1.64 9.70 -22.22
CA ARG A 19 -1.88 10.71 -21.21
C ARG A 19 -2.61 9.97 -20.11
N ALA A 20 -1.88 9.53 -19.11
CA ALA A 20 -2.43 9.29 -17.80
C ALA A 20 -3.20 10.57 -17.46
N THR A 21 -4.52 10.49 -17.47
CA THR A 21 -5.39 11.55 -16.95
C THR A 21 -5.05 11.67 -15.48
N THR A 22 -4.08 12.51 -15.15
CA THR A 22 -3.85 13.00 -13.79
C THR A 22 -5.18 13.57 -13.35
N LEU A 23 -5.79 12.96 -12.33
CA LEU A 23 -6.99 13.48 -11.68
C LEU A 23 -6.77 14.98 -11.46
N ALA A 24 -7.69 15.81 -11.94
CA ALA A 24 -7.54 17.25 -11.78
C ALA A 24 -7.46 17.58 -10.29
N ASP A 25 -6.49 18.41 -9.92
CA ASP A 25 -6.32 18.94 -8.57
C ASP A 25 -7.66 19.49 -8.04
N SER A 26 -8.13 18.99 -6.89
CA SER A 26 -9.29 19.60 -6.21
C SER A 26 -8.97 21.00 -5.69
N VAL A 27 -7.70 21.27 -5.36
CA VAL A 27 -7.14 22.60 -5.10
C VAL A 27 -5.88 22.75 -5.95
N ARG A 28 -5.79 23.84 -6.72
CA ARG A 28 -4.64 24.07 -7.62
C ARG A 28 -3.31 23.95 -6.86
N GLY A 29 -2.43 23.05 -7.32
CA GLY A 29 -1.12 22.82 -6.72
C GLY A 29 -1.09 21.73 -5.66
N GLN A 30 -2.23 21.10 -5.36
CA GLN A 30 -2.36 20.07 -4.34
C GLN A 30 -1.46 18.88 -4.62
N GLN A 31 -1.48 18.30 -5.82
CA GLN A 31 -0.60 17.19 -6.17
C GLN A 31 0.88 17.53 -6.03
N LYS A 32 1.26 18.75 -6.44
CA LYS A 32 2.65 19.21 -6.31
C LYS A 32 3.07 19.26 -4.85
N PHE A 33 2.23 19.80 -3.97
CA PHE A 33 2.50 19.85 -2.54
C PHE A 33 2.55 18.46 -1.91
N VAL A 34 1.61 17.57 -2.25
CA VAL A 34 1.62 16.18 -1.79
C VAL A 34 2.95 15.53 -2.16
N GLN A 35 3.41 15.67 -3.41
CA GLN A 35 4.68 15.12 -3.83
C GLN A 35 5.88 15.72 -3.07
N LEU A 36 5.90 17.04 -2.87
CA LEU A 36 6.96 17.72 -2.11
C LEU A 36 7.07 17.17 -0.68
N VAL A 37 5.94 17.13 0.04
CA VAL A 37 5.90 16.63 1.42
C VAL A 37 6.21 15.14 1.49
N THR A 38 5.68 14.33 0.56
CA THR A 38 5.97 12.89 0.50
C THR A 38 7.45 12.61 0.25
N ASN A 39 8.10 13.39 -0.62
CA ASN A 39 9.53 13.22 -0.90
C ASN A 39 10.38 13.57 0.33
N ASP A 40 10.15 14.72 0.96
CA ASP A 40 10.89 15.13 2.17
C ASP A 40 10.65 14.15 3.33
N LEU A 41 9.40 13.70 3.52
CA LEU A 41 9.09 12.63 4.48
C LEU A 41 9.85 11.34 4.19
N CYS A 42 9.94 10.95 2.91
CA CYS A 42 10.61 9.73 2.53
C CYS A 42 12.11 9.80 2.83
N GLU A 43 12.76 10.91 2.50
CA GLU A 43 14.18 11.13 2.81
C GLU A 43 14.44 11.07 4.33
N ARG A 44 13.58 11.71 5.13
CA ARG A 44 13.67 11.67 6.60
C ARG A 44 13.46 10.27 7.15
N LEU A 45 12.47 9.55 6.65
CA LEU A 45 12.20 8.17 7.07
C LEU A 45 13.34 7.23 6.69
N GLN A 46 13.96 7.41 5.52
CA GLN A 46 15.15 6.66 5.13
C GLN A 46 16.31 6.92 6.10
N ALA A 47 16.55 8.17 6.49
CA ALA A 47 17.56 8.52 7.47
C ALA A 47 17.28 7.89 8.86
N GLU A 48 16.02 7.92 9.31
CA GLU A 48 15.62 7.28 10.57
C GLU A 48 15.71 5.76 10.52
N GLN A 49 15.35 5.15 9.40
CA GLN A 49 15.48 3.70 9.20
C GLN A 49 16.95 3.24 9.27
N GLN A 50 17.88 4.04 8.74
CA GLN A 50 19.32 3.77 8.84
C GLN A 50 19.83 3.82 10.29
N ARG A 51 19.20 4.64 11.14
CA ARG A 51 19.53 4.73 12.58
C ARG A 51 18.90 3.60 13.37
N LYS A 52 17.63 3.27 13.08
CA LYS A 52 16.87 2.24 13.75
C LYS A 52 16.00 1.47 12.73
N PRO A 53 16.29 0.19 12.49
CA PRO A 53 15.45 -0.63 11.62
C PRO A 53 13.99 -0.65 12.07
N PHE A 54 13.07 -0.47 11.13
CA PHE A 54 11.63 -0.47 11.41
C PHE A 54 11.04 -1.88 11.58
N THR A 55 11.83 -2.95 11.43
CA THR A 55 11.36 -4.34 11.54
C THR A 55 10.69 -4.65 12.88
N ASN A 56 11.08 -3.95 13.96
CA ASN A 56 10.58 -4.15 15.31
C ASN A 56 10.03 -2.84 15.92
N ILE A 57 9.57 -1.90 15.09
CA ILE A 57 8.97 -0.67 15.61
C ILE A 57 7.58 -0.98 16.19
N SER A 58 7.29 -0.45 17.38
CA SER A 58 5.94 -0.58 17.93
C SER A 58 4.94 0.28 17.14
N ALA A 59 3.66 -0.09 17.16
CA ALA A 59 2.63 0.71 16.50
C ALA A 59 2.56 2.14 17.06
N ALA A 60 2.81 2.30 18.36
CA ALA A 60 2.86 3.60 19.03
C ALA A 60 4.06 4.43 18.57
N ASP A 61 5.26 3.84 18.52
CA ASP A 61 6.47 4.52 18.08
C ASP A 61 6.40 4.91 16.61
N ALA A 62 5.87 4.02 15.75
CA ALA A 62 5.69 4.30 14.33
C ALA A 62 4.75 5.48 14.11
N LYS A 63 3.63 5.53 14.84
CA LYS A 63 2.70 6.65 14.80
C LYS A 63 3.35 7.95 15.28
N SER A 64 4.06 7.90 16.41
CA SER A 64 4.76 9.06 16.97
C SER A 64 5.80 9.62 15.99
N LEU A 65 6.61 8.73 15.42
CA LEU A 65 7.62 9.08 14.42
C LEU A 65 7.00 9.70 13.18
N LEU A 66 5.97 9.07 12.61
CA LEU A 66 5.31 9.59 11.41
C LEU A 66 4.68 10.97 11.65
N VAL A 67 4.04 11.18 12.80
CA VAL A 67 3.46 12.48 13.16
C VAL A 67 4.54 13.55 13.30
N SER A 68 5.65 13.23 13.99
CA SER A 68 6.76 14.16 14.18
C SER A 68 7.42 14.55 12.85
N LEU A 69 7.68 13.57 11.99
CA LEU A 69 8.26 13.82 10.67
C LEU A 69 7.29 14.60 9.78
N MET A 70 6.00 14.25 9.78
CA MET A 70 4.97 14.96 9.02
C MET A 70 4.89 16.43 9.44
N GLN A 71 4.87 16.72 10.73
CA GLN A 71 4.89 18.10 11.23
C GLN A 71 6.13 18.84 10.77
N THR A 72 7.30 18.20 10.83
CA THR A 72 8.56 18.81 10.39
C THR A 72 8.55 19.10 8.89
N SER A 73 8.09 18.16 8.07
CA SER A 73 7.96 18.33 6.62
C SER A 73 6.96 19.41 6.23
N LEU A 74 5.81 19.47 6.90
CA LEU A 74 4.82 20.53 6.67
C LEU A 74 5.37 21.91 7.04
N LEU A 75 6.14 22.01 8.13
CA LEU A 75 6.79 23.26 8.52
C LEU A 75 7.89 23.68 7.54
N ALA A 76 8.63 22.71 6.97
CA ALA A 76 9.62 22.98 5.93
C ALA A 76 8.99 23.50 4.63
N HIS A 77 7.73 23.17 4.38
CA HIS A 77 6.94 23.59 3.21
C HIS A 77 5.73 24.47 3.58
N ALA A 78 5.90 25.30 4.62
CA ALA A 78 4.82 26.12 5.16
C ALA A 78 4.29 27.16 4.17
N GLU A 79 5.13 27.68 3.28
CA GLU A 79 4.73 28.66 2.27
C GLU A 79 3.79 28.02 1.23
N GLU A 80 4.13 26.83 0.73
CA GLU A 80 3.31 26.08 -0.20
C GLU A 80 1.99 25.64 0.43
N MET A 81 2.03 25.23 1.71
CA MET A 81 0.84 24.91 2.48
C MET A 81 -0.07 26.14 2.64
N ASN A 82 0.48 27.31 2.95
CA ASN A 82 -0.28 28.56 3.05
C ASN A 82 -0.87 28.96 1.69
N ALA A 83 -0.13 28.80 0.58
CA ALA A 83 -0.64 29.07 -0.75
C ALA A 83 -1.84 28.15 -1.11
N LEU A 84 -1.81 26.89 -0.70
CA LEU A 84 -2.94 25.97 -0.86
C LEU A 84 -4.16 26.37 -0.02
N LEU A 85 -3.94 26.70 1.25
CA LEU A 85 -5.04 27.05 2.15
C LEU A 85 -5.71 28.38 1.77
N THR A 86 -4.94 29.32 1.19
CA THR A 86 -5.45 30.64 0.76
C THR A 86 -6.15 30.61 -0.60
N THR A 87 -5.84 29.63 -1.46
CA THR A 87 -6.52 29.43 -2.75
C THR A 87 -7.87 28.72 -2.59
N GLY A 88 -8.05 27.93 -1.53
CA GLY A 88 -9.32 27.28 -1.16
C GLY A 88 -10.33 28.18 -0.44
N LYS A 89 -10.51 29.45 -0.88
CA LYS A 89 -11.43 30.41 -0.21
C LYS A 89 -12.85 29.83 -0.12
N GLY A 90 -13.29 29.53 1.10
CA GLY A 90 -14.64 29.06 1.43
C GLY A 90 -14.76 27.58 1.82
N GLY A 91 -13.68 26.80 1.73
CA GLY A 91 -13.66 25.39 2.15
C GLY A 91 -13.41 25.21 3.66
N ASN A 92 -13.89 24.10 4.21
CA ASN A 92 -13.53 23.69 5.57
C ASN A 92 -12.04 23.29 5.60
N THR A 93 -11.18 24.18 6.09
CA THR A 93 -9.72 24.02 6.15
C THR A 93 -9.30 22.72 6.85
N ARG A 94 -10.08 22.26 7.83
CA ARG A 94 -9.86 20.97 8.48
C ARG A 94 -10.03 19.80 7.50
N LYS A 95 -11.10 19.80 6.69
CA LYS A 95 -11.33 18.75 5.68
C LYS A 95 -10.23 18.74 4.63
N VAL A 96 -9.77 19.91 4.18
CA VAL A 96 -8.64 20.03 3.24
C VAL A 96 -7.36 19.45 3.86
N GLY A 97 -7.06 19.77 5.12
CA GLY A 97 -5.91 19.21 5.83
C GLY A 97 -5.99 17.69 6.02
N GLU A 98 -7.18 17.16 6.35
CA GLU A 98 -7.42 15.72 6.48
C GLU A 98 -7.24 14.98 5.15
N GLN A 99 -7.73 15.56 4.05
CA GLN A 99 -7.53 15.02 2.70
C GLN A 99 -6.05 15.06 2.30
N LEU A 100 -5.37 16.19 2.48
CA LEU A 100 -3.94 16.31 2.18
C LEU A 100 -3.10 15.30 2.97
N GLY A 101 -3.34 15.17 4.28
CA GLY A 101 -2.64 14.19 5.11
C GLY A 101 -2.86 12.76 4.64
N THR A 102 -4.09 12.44 4.20
CA THR A 102 -4.42 11.14 3.62
C THR A 102 -3.67 10.88 2.33
N GLU A 103 -3.63 11.86 1.42
CA GLU A 103 -2.94 11.75 0.14
C GLU A 103 -1.42 11.59 0.35
N VAL A 104 -0.83 12.35 1.27
CA VAL A 104 0.60 12.23 1.61
C VAL A 104 0.92 10.85 2.18
N VAL A 105 0.13 10.34 3.14
CA VAL A 105 0.36 8.99 3.71
C VAL A 105 0.18 7.91 2.66
N THR A 106 -0.81 8.04 1.78
CA THR A 106 -1.05 7.10 0.68
C THR A 106 0.12 7.09 -0.31
N ALA A 107 0.59 8.27 -0.71
CA ALA A 107 1.75 8.42 -1.58
C ALA A 107 3.02 7.89 -0.89
N LEU A 108 3.20 8.15 0.40
CA LEU A 108 4.34 7.66 1.17
C LEU A 108 4.39 6.12 1.20
N VAL A 109 3.27 5.47 1.50
CA VAL A 109 3.22 4.00 1.57
C VAL A 109 3.43 3.34 0.21
N SER A 110 2.99 3.98 -0.87
CA SER A 110 3.08 3.43 -2.23
C SER A 110 4.41 3.70 -2.92
N GLN A 111 5.10 4.79 -2.57
CA GLN A 111 6.29 5.26 -3.31
C GLN A 111 7.57 5.24 -2.47
N CYS A 112 7.47 5.15 -1.14
CA CYS A 112 8.63 5.19 -0.25
C CYS A 112 8.88 3.84 0.43
N PRO A 113 9.98 3.13 0.12
CA PRO A 113 10.33 1.88 0.77
C PRO A 113 10.43 1.99 2.30
N ALA A 114 10.98 3.10 2.82
CA ALA A 114 11.07 3.34 4.26
C ALA A 114 9.68 3.53 4.91
N GLY A 115 8.79 4.27 4.25
CA GLY A 115 7.40 4.42 4.68
C GLY A 115 6.63 3.12 4.67
N GLN A 116 6.83 2.30 3.63
CA GLN A 116 6.26 0.96 3.56
C GLN A 116 6.74 0.07 4.72
N GLN A 117 8.05 0.04 4.99
CA GLN A 117 8.61 -0.73 6.10
C GLN A 117 8.14 -0.24 7.48
N LEU A 118 8.01 1.07 7.66
CA LEU A 118 7.45 1.66 8.88
C LEU A 118 6.03 1.11 9.14
N MET A 119 5.18 1.13 8.11
CA MET A 119 3.80 0.65 8.22
C MET A 119 3.73 -0.87 8.42
N VAL A 120 4.56 -1.64 7.72
CA VAL A 120 4.65 -3.09 7.94
C VAL A 120 5.03 -3.40 9.40
N GLY A 121 6.05 -2.73 9.93
CA GLY A 121 6.48 -2.91 11.32
C GLY A 121 5.36 -2.57 12.31
N ALA A 122 4.68 -1.44 12.11
CA ALA A 122 3.56 -1.02 12.95
C ALA A 122 2.39 -2.03 12.94
N VAL A 123 2.02 -2.53 11.76
CA VAL A 123 0.94 -3.53 11.62
C VAL A 123 1.37 -4.85 12.24
N ARG A 124 2.62 -5.26 12.05
CA ARG A 124 3.17 -6.49 12.64
C ARG A 124 3.18 -6.45 14.16
N ASP A 125 3.50 -5.32 14.79
CA ASP A 125 3.43 -5.20 16.25
C ASP A 125 1.99 -5.37 16.77
N GLY A 126 1.03 -4.71 16.10
CA GLY A 126 -0.39 -4.77 16.47
C GLY A 126 -1.03 -6.15 16.30
N LEU A 127 -0.63 -6.90 15.27
CA LEU A 127 -1.18 -8.23 14.95
C LEU A 127 -0.34 -9.39 15.53
N GLY A 128 0.98 -9.31 15.40
CA GLY A 128 1.92 -10.41 15.61
C GLY A 128 2.03 -10.87 17.06
N SER A 129 1.80 -9.99 18.04
CA SER A 129 1.79 -10.37 19.46
C SER A 129 0.60 -11.25 19.86
N LYS A 130 -0.47 -11.29 19.05
CA LYS A 130 -1.71 -12.03 19.33
C LYS A 130 -1.96 -13.21 18.38
N LEU A 131 -1.25 -13.25 17.25
CA LEU A 131 -1.51 -14.17 16.13
C LEU A 131 -0.22 -14.77 15.58
N ALA A 132 0.41 -15.65 16.37
CA ALA A 132 1.57 -16.38 15.90
C ALA A 132 1.17 -17.41 14.82
N VAL A 133 1.86 -17.38 13.68
CA VAL A 133 1.83 -18.45 12.68
C VAL A 133 2.76 -19.55 13.18
N THR A 134 2.23 -20.72 13.51
CA THR A 134 3.09 -21.83 13.96
C THR A 134 3.91 -22.39 12.80
N GLU A 135 5.06 -23.01 13.09
CA GLU A 135 5.89 -23.65 12.07
C GLU A 135 5.14 -24.74 11.29
N ALA A 136 4.16 -25.40 11.93
CA ALA A 136 3.31 -26.40 11.29
C ALA A 136 2.26 -25.77 10.35
N GLU A 137 1.68 -24.63 10.72
CA GLU A 137 0.70 -23.91 9.89
C GLU A 137 1.34 -23.21 8.69
N LYS A 138 2.57 -22.73 8.86
CA LYS A 138 3.24 -21.84 7.92
C LYS A 138 3.25 -22.37 6.49
N PRO A 139 3.63 -23.64 6.19
CA PRO A 139 3.63 -24.13 4.81
C PRO A 139 2.26 -24.08 4.15
N VAL A 140 1.19 -24.38 4.91
CA VAL A 140 -0.20 -24.39 4.41
C VAL A 140 -0.66 -22.98 4.11
N LEU A 141 -0.54 -22.08 5.09
CA LEU A 141 -0.99 -20.69 4.93
C LEU A 141 -0.14 -19.91 3.92
N GLN A 142 1.14 -20.26 3.76
CA GLN A 142 2.04 -19.61 2.83
C GLN A 142 1.77 -19.99 1.36
N VAL A 143 1.23 -21.18 1.09
CA VAL A 143 0.74 -21.50 -0.27
C VAL A 143 -0.44 -20.60 -0.63
N ILE A 144 -1.39 -20.42 0.28
CA ILE A 144 -2.55 -19.54 0.08
C ILE A 144 -2.10 -18.10 -0.10
N THR A 145 -1.20 -17.62 0.78
CA THR A 145 -0.65 -16.26 0.73
C THR A 145 0.00 -15.97 -0.62
N ARG A 146 0.84 -16.88 -1.13
CA ARG A 146 1.47 -16.74 -2.44
C ARG A 146 0.46 -16.68 -3.58
N ASP A 147 -0.58 -17.52 -3.54
CA ASP A 147 -1.64 -17.48 -4.55
C ASP A 147 -2.41 -16.15 -4.51
N ILE A 148 -2.69 -15.61 -3.32
CA ILE A 148 -3.31 -14.28 -3.17
C ILE A 148 -2.43 -13.21 -3.81
N CYS A 149 -1.14 -13.16 -3.43
CA CYS A 149 -0.19 -12.19 -3.94
C CYS A 149 -0.08 -12.28 -5.48
N HIS A 150 0.04 -13.49 -6.02
CA HIS A 150 0.10 -13.71 -7.47
C HIS A 150 -1.18 -13.26 -8.20
N ARG A 151 -2.36 -13.52 -7.65
CA ARG A 151 -3.63 -13.03 -8.22
C ARG A 151 -3.70 -11.52 -8.21
N LEU A 152 -3.25 -10.87 -7.13
CA LEU A 152 -3.21 -9.41 -7.04
C LEU A 152 -2.19 -8.80 -8.00
N ASP A 153 -1.03 -9.42 -8.18
CA ASP A 153 -0.06 -9.04 -9.21
C ASP A 153 -0.66 -9.16 -10.61
N THR A 154 -1.38 -10.25 -10.88
CA THR A 154 -2.07 -10.47 -12.16
C THR A 154 -3.12 -9.39 -12.42
N GLU A 155 -3.90 -9.02 -11.41
CA GLU A 155 -4.86 -7.92 -11.51
C GLU A 155 -4.16 -6.58 -11.73
N ASN A 156 -3.14 -6.30 -10.94
CA ASN A 156 -2.36 -5.06 -11.00
C ASN A 156 -1.68 -4.86 -12.36
N ALA A 157 -1.24 -5.95 -13.01
CA ALA A 157 -0.64 -5.91 -14.35
C ALA A 157 -1.65 -5.52 -15.45
N LYS A 158 -2.94 -5.84 -15.30
CA LYS A 158 -3.99 -5.46 -16.26
C LYS A 158 -4.38 -3.99 -16.11
N SER A 159 -4.51 -3.55 -14.86
CA SER A 159 -4.85 -2.18 -14.50
C SER A 159 -4.31 -1.93 -13.09
N PRO A 160 -3.40 -0.94 -12.90
CA PRO A 160 -2.78 -0.71 -11.61
C PRO A 160 -3.82 -0.56 -10.50
N LEU A 161 -3.78 -1.43 -9.50
CA LEU A 161 -4.74 -1.44 -8.39
C LEU A 161 -4.77 -0.07 -7.71
N ALA A 162 -3.62 0.59 -7.59
CA ALA A 162 -3.52 1.91 -6.98
C ALA A 162 -4.29 3.03 -7.69
N ALA A 163 -4.56 2.88 -8.99
CA ALA A 163 -5.34 3.83 -9.76
C ALA A 163 -6.85 3.55 -9.74
N ARG A 164 -7.27 2.37 -9.25
CA ARG A 164 -8.69 1.97 -9.21
C ARG A 164 -9.41 2.62 -8.01
N PRO A 165 -10.72 2.85 -8.05
CA PRO A 165 -11.51 3.22 -6.88
C PRO A 165 -11.39 2.23 -5.70
N ALA A 166 -11.56 2.72 -4.47
CA ALA A 166 -11.45 1.90 -3.25
C ALA A 166 -12.41 0.69 -3.23
N ALA A 167 -13.60 0.82 -3.82
CA ALA A 167 -14.56 -0.29 -3.94
C ALA A 167 -14.01 -1.42 -4.84
N GLU A 168 -13.45 -1.07 -6.00
CA GLU A 168 -12.85 -2.02 -6.93
C GLU A 168 -11.58 -2.68 -6.35
N ARG A 169 -10.77 -1.92 -5.61
CA ARG A 169 -9.61 -2.49 -4.89
C ARG A 169 -10.05 -3.51 -3.84
N LYS A 170 -11.10 -3.19 -3.06
CA LYS A 170 -11.69 -4.11 -2.09
C LYS A 170 -12.22 -5.37 -2.76
N GLU A 171 -12.90 -5.23 -3.89
CA GLU A 171 -13.40 -6.37 -4.66
C GLU A 171 -12.24 -7.24 -5.14
N ALA A 172 -11.23 -6.66 -5.79
CA ALA A 172 -10.05 -7.40 -6.25
C ALA A 172 -9.35 -8.16 -5.11
N PHE A 173 -9.16 -7.51 -3.95
CA PHE A 173 -8.62 -8.15 -2.76
C PHE A 173 -9.50 -9.29 -2.25
N SER A 174 -10.82 -9.07 -2.15
CA SER A 174 -11.77 -10.08 -1.67
C SER A 174 -11.80 -11.29 -2.59
N THR A 175 -11.82 -11.07 -3.91
CA THR A 175 -11.79 -12.14 -4.92
C THR A 175 -10.49 -12.92 -4.89
N ALA A 176 -9.33 -12.24 -4.75
CA ALA A 176 -8.05 -12.91 -4.63
C ALA A 176 -7.98 -13.79 -3.37
N MET A 177 -8.43 -13.27 -2.23
CA MET A 177 -8.52 -14.01 -0.95
C MET A 177 -9.43 -15.23 -1.07
N GLN A 178 -10.67 -15.05 -1.49
CA GLN A 178 -11.66 -16.12 -1.61
C GLN A 178 -11.23 -17.18 -2.63
N GLY A 179 -10.75 -16.75 -3.80
CA GLY A 179 -10.28 -17.65 -4.85
C GLY A 179 -9.10 -18.51 -4.39
N SER A 180 -8.16 -17.93 -3.64
CA SER A 180 -7.00 -18.65 -3.13
C SER A 180 -7.34 -19.62 -2.02
N ILE A 181 -8.26 -19.24 -1.11
CA ILE A 181 -8.75 -20.15 -0.06
C ILE A 181 -9.47 -21.34 -0.70
N LEU A 182 -10.37 -21.09 -1.67
CA LEU A 182 -11.10 -22.16 -2.36
C LEU A 182 -10.16 -23.08 -3.14
N ALA A 183 -9.20 -22.54 -3.88
CA ALA A 183 -8.23 -23.32 -4.65
C ALA A 183 -7.35 -24.21 -3.77
N ASN A 184 -7.14 -23.83 -2.51
CA ASN A 184 -6.29 -24.54 -1.55
C ASN A 184 -7.10 -25.17 -0.41
N MET A 185 -8.42 -25.30 -0.56
CA MET A 185 -9.31 -25.71 0.52
C MET A 185 -8.97 -27.11 1.05
N GLU A 186 -8.48 -28.01 0.20
CA GLU A 186 -8.03 -29.35 0.62
C GLU A 186 -6.85 -29.26 1.60
N ALA A 187 -5.85 -28.42 1.32
CA ALA A 187 -4.71 -28.23 2.21
C ALA A 187 -5.13 -27.64 3.56
N VAL A 188 -6.07 -26.68 3.55
CA VAL A 188 -6.64 -26.09 4.77
C VAL A 188 -7.44 -27.14 5.55
N ALA A 189 -8.27 -27.94 4.86
CA ALA A 189 -9.08 -28.99 5.47
C ALA A 189 -8.22 -30.09 6.09
N ASN A 190 -7.14 -30.49 5.42
CA ASN A 190 -6.22 -31.51 5.92
C ASN A 190 -5.47 -31.04 7.17
N PHE A 191 -5.19 -29.74 7.29
CA PHE A 191 -4.49 -29.18 8.44
C PHE A 191 -5.42 -28.87 9.61
N TYR A 192 -6.48 -28.08 9.39
CA TYR A 192 -7.39 -27.62 10.44
C TYR A 192 -8.50 -28.63 10.76
N GLY A 193 -8.83 -29.52 9.82
CA GLY A 193 -9.98 -30.42 9.90
C GLY A 193 -11.27 -29.78 9.39
N PHE A 194 -12.10 -30.57 8.69
CA PHE A 194 -13.35 -30.11 8.11
C PHE A 194 -14.32 -29.45 9.10
N LYS A 195 -14.32 -29.90 10.36
CA LYS A 195 -15.15 -29.31 11.42
C LYS A 195 -14.73 -27.87 11.74
N GLU A 196 -13.41 -27.61 11.76
CA GLU A 196 -12.88 -26.28 12.05
C GLU A 196 -13.06 -25.31 10.88
N LEU A 197 -13.22 -25.80 9.65
CA LEU A 197 -13.57 -24.94 8.52
C LEU A 197 -14.96 -24.29 8.66
N GLN A 198 -15.85 -24.89 9.44
CA GLN A 198 -17.17 -24.35 9.74
C GLN A 198 -17.14 -23.44 10.99
N ASN A 199 -16.01 -23.35 11.68
CA ASN A 199 -15.82 -22.52 12.85
C ASN A 199 -15.34 -21.12 12.42
N ASN A 200 -16.25 -20.15 12.46
CA ASN A 200 -15.97 -18.77 12.08
C ASN A 200 -14.74 -18.18 12.79
N LYS A 201 -14.53 -18.52 14.07
CA LYS A 201 -13.39 -18.02 14.84
C LYS A 201 -12.07 -18.59 14.32
N THR A 202 -12.03 -19.89 14.03
CA THR A 202 -10.84 -20.55 13.48
C THR A 202 -10.50 -19.99 12.10
N MET A 203 -11.50 -19.82 11.24
CA MET A 203 -11.30 -19.26 9.90
C MET A 203 -10.93 -17.78 9.92
N GLU A 204 -11.46 -16.99 10.86
CA GLU A 204 -11.04 -15.60 11.08
C GLU A 204 -9.56 -15.54 11.49
N GLN A 205 -9.13 -16.39 12.43
CA GLN A 205 -7.73 -16.46 12.83
C GLN A 205 -6.81 -16.90 11.70
N ALA A 206 -7.23 -17.89 10.89
CA ALA A 206 -6.49 -18.30 9.70
C ALA A 206 -6.35 -17.14 8.70
N GLY A 207 -7.43 -16.38 8.46
CA GLY A 207 -7.41 -15.18 7.63
C GLY A 207 -6.46 -14.10 8.16
N GLN A 208 -6.46 -13.85 9.48
CA GLN A 208 -5.53 -12.91 10.11
C GLN A 208 -4.07 -13.35 9.99
N LYS A 209 -3.80 -14.66 10.09
CA LYS A 209 -2.47 -15.24 9.87
C LYS A 209 -2.02 -15.12 8.40
N ILE A 210 -2.92 -15.31 7.44
CA ILE A 210 -2.65 -15.05 6.02
C ILE A 210 -2.29 -13.58 5.80
N VAL A 211 -3.08 -12.65 6.38
CA VAL A 211 -2.79 -11.21 6.33
C VAL A 211 -1.40 -10.89 6.91
N LEU A 212 -1.01 -11.53 8.00
CA LEU A 212 0.34 -11.39 8.55
C LEU A 212 1.43 -11.86 7.59
N LEU A 213 1.23 -12.98 6.90
CA LEU A 213 2.18 -13.48 5.89
C LEU A 213 2.22 -12.60 4.65
N MET A 214 1.09 -11.98 4.27
CA MET A 214 1.05 -11.01 3.15
C MET A 214 1.91 -9.78 3.41
N LEU A 215 2.13 -9.38 4.67
CA LEU A 215 3.04 -8.27 5.00
C LEU A 215 4.48 -8.55 4.59
N ASP A 216 4.88 -9.83 4.53
CA ASP A 216 6.20 -10.24 4.09
C ASP A 216 6.26 -10.47 2.58
N GLU A 217 5.21 -11.02 1.98
CA GLU A 217 5.24 -11.42 0.57
C GLU A 217 4.75 -10.34 -0.41
N CYS A 218 3.66 -9.64 -0.09
CA CYS A 218 3.11 -8.58 -0.95
C CYS A 218 2.51 -7.41 -0.15
N PRO A 219 3.31 -6.74 0.71
CA PRO A 219 2.83 -5.71 1.63
C PRO A 219 2.12 -4.54 0.94
N VAL A 220 2.47 -4.21 -0.30
CA VAL A 220 1.91 -3.06 -1.03
C VAL A 220 0.39 -3.16 -1.17
N TYR A 221 -0.15 -4.34 -1.46
CA TYR A 221 -1.59 -4.52 -1.64
C TYR A 221 -2.36 -4.47 -0.32
N LEU A 222 -1.80 -5.08 0.72
CA LEU A 222 -2.41 -5.08 2.05
C LEU A 222 -2.44 -3.67 2.65
N LEU A 223 -1.34 -2.92 2.54
CA LEU A 223 -1.27 -1.56 3.07
C LEU A 223 -2.23 -0.63 2.31
N GLN A 224 -2.32 -0.78 1.00
CA GLN A 224 -3.28 -0.04 0.19
C GLN A 224 -4.73 -0.33 0.60
N PHE A 225 -5.09 -1.60 0.78
CA PHE A 225 -6.42 -1.99 1.27
C PHE A 225 -6.69 -1.46 2.70
N SER A 226 -5.69 -1.50 3.58
CA SER A 226 -5.82 -1.03 4.97
C SER A 226 -6.06 0.48 5.05
N LEU A 227 -5.43 1.26 4.16
CA LEU A 227 -5.68 2.69 4.04
C LEU A 227 -7.13 2.97 3.63
N ASP A 228 -7.67 2.20 2.68
CA ASP A 228 -9.06 2.38 2.23
C ASP A 228 -10.09 2.14 3.34
N GLU A 229 -9.91 1.08 4.14
CA GLU A 229 -10.83 0.78 5.23
C GLU A 229 -10.70 1.77 6.38
N TYR A 230 -9.48 2.28 6.66
CA TYR A 230 -9.27 3.36 7.62
C TYR A 230 -10.02 4.64 7.23
N LEU A 231 -10.03 4.97 5.93
CA LEU A 231 -10.70 6.17 5.42
C LEU A 231 -12.22 6.06 5.41
N LYS A 232 -12.79 4.85 5.28
CA LYS A 232 -14.25 4.62 5.39
C LYS A 232 -14.78 4.75 6.82
N GLY A 233 -13.93 4.55 7.82
CA GLY A 233 -14.29 4.61 9.24
C GLY A 233 -14.35 6.02 9.83
N LYS A 234 -14.14 7.07 9.01
CA LYS A 234 -14.22 8.49 9.40
C LYS A 234 -15.36 9.17 8.65
#